data_AF-A0A1F8PNT8-F1
#
_entry.id   AF-A0A1F8PNT8-F1
#
_cell.length_a   1.000
_cell.length_b   1.000
_cell.length_c   1.000
_cell.angle_alpha   90.00
_cell.angle_beta   90.00
_cell.angle_gamma   90.00
#
_symmetry.space_group_name_H-M   'P 1'
#
loop_
_entity.id
_entity.type
_entity.pdbx_description
1 polymer ?
#
loop_
_entity_poly.entity_id
_entity_poly.type
_entity_poly.pdbx_seq_one_letter_code
_entity_poly.pdbx_strand_id
1 'polypeptide(L)'
;MIIKDTEFQRVAEGVKPDAKKRVVLPKAQVREGVTYHIYTNSLGQIVLDPQVTIPASEAWLFNNPDALASVRRGLDDAAQGRVSKVDLDTL
;
A
#
# COMPACT_ATOMS: atom_id res chain seq x y z
N MET A 1 4.12 -4.29 17.03
CA MET A 1 2.69 -4.03 17.26
C MET A 1 2.01 -3.97 15.91
N ILE A 2 0.92 -4.72 15.70
CA ILE A 2 0.26 -4.82 14.37
C ILE A 2 -0.55 -3.55 14.06
N ILE A 3 -1.25 -3.01 15.06
CA ILE A 3 -2.01 -1.77 14.96
C ILE A 3 -1.04 -0.60 15.15
N LYS A 4 -0.91 0.26 14.13
CA LYS A 4 -0.04 1.46 14.18
C LYS A 4 -0.74 2.69 14.76
N ASP A 5 -2.06 2.72 14.68
CA ASP A 5 -2.95 3.76 15.19
C ASP A 5 -4.19 3.11 15.80
N THR A 6 -4.54 3.50 17.02
CA THR A 6 -5.65 2.92 17.80
C THR A 6 -6.96 3.67 17.64
N GLU A 7 -6.99 4.81 16.95
CA GLU A 7 -8.20 5.58 16.69
C GLU A 7 -9.02 4.97 15.54
N PHE A 8 -9.84 3.98 15.86
CA PHE A 8 -10.66 3.29 14.85
C PHE A 8 -11.92 4.06 14.48
N GLN A 9 -12.12 4.27 13.18
CA GLN A 9 -13.40 4.72 12.63
C GLN A 9 -14.28 3.53 12.26
N ARG A 10 -15.54 3.54 12.74
CA ARG A 10 -16.55 2.58 12.28
C ARG A 10 -16.98 2.93 10.85
N VAL A 11 -16.71 2.04 9.89
CA VAL A 11 -17.02 2.23 8.46
C VAL A 11 -18.27 1.48 7.99
N ALA A 12 -18.76 0.53 8.78
CA ALA A 12 -19.99 -0.23 8.53
C ALA A 12 -20.58 -0.73 9.84
N GLU A 13 -21.89 -0.96 9.88
CA GLU A 13 -22.61 -1.47 11.04
C GLU A 13 -23.45 -2.69 10.66
N GLY A 14 -23.44 -3.72 11.51
CA GLY A 14 -24.31 -4.90 11.36
C GLY A 14 -24.03 -5.78 10.14
N VAL A 15 -22.81 -5.79 9.60
CA VAL A 15 -22.45 -6.61 8.43
C VAL A 15 -22.48 -8.09 8.80
N LYS A 16 -23.40 -8.82 8.17
CA LYS A 16 -23.50 -10.28 8.33
C LYS A 16 -22.64 -10.98 7.27
N PRO A 17 -21.88 -12.03 7.63
CA PRO A 17 -21.26 -12.90 6.64
C PRO A 17 -22.32 -13.54 5.75
N ASP A 18 -22.00 -13.70 4.48
CA ASP A 18 -22.86 -14.46 3.57
C ASP A 18 -22.75 -15.98 3.79
N ALA A 19 -23.49 -16.77 3.00
CA ALA A 19 -23.48 -18.23 3.09
C ALA A 19 -22.09 -18.86 2.85
N LYS A 20 -21.16 -18.13 2.22
CA LYS A 20 -19.76 -18.55 2.00
C LYS A 20 -18.82 -17.98 3.08
N LYS A 21 -19.36 -17.43 4.17
CA LYS A 21 -18.64 -16.82 5.29
C LYS A 21 -17.83 -15.57 4.89
N ARG A 22 -18.23 -14.88 3.82
CA ARG A 22 -17.56 -13.66 3.36
C ARG A 22 -18.18 -12.44 4.01
N VAL A 23 -17.35 -11.54 4.52
CA VAL A 23 -17.76 -10.20 4.98
C VAL A 23 -17.52 -9.23 3.84
N VAL A 24 -18.58 -8.54 3.39
CA VAL A 24 -18.46 -7.56 2.31
C VAL A 24 -18.00 -6.22 2.88
N LEU A 25 -16.82 -5.78 2.46
CA LEU A 25 -16.28 -4.48 2.87
C LEU A 25 -16.89 -3.34 2.03
N PRO A 26 -17.13 -2.15 2.62
CA PRO A 26 -17.53 -0.97 1.86
C PRO A 26 -16.50 -0.61 0.79
N LYS A 27 -16.96 -0.25 -0.41
CA LYS A 27 -16.07 0.08 -1.55
C LYS A 27 -15.01 1.14 -1.22
N ALA A 28 -15.34 2.12 -0.39
CA ALA A 28 -14.41 3.20 -0.03
C ALA A 28 -13.14 2.71 0.70
N GLN A 29 -13.17 1.51 1.28
CA GLN A 29 -12.06 0.92 2.04
C GLN A 29 -11.25 -0.10 1.24
N VAL A 30 -11.68 -0.42 0.01
CA VAL A 30 -11.03 -1.41 -0.85
C VAL A 30 -10.38 -0.69 -2.04
N ARG A 31 -9.08 -0.89 -2.21
CA ARG A 31 -8.32 -0.38 -3.36
C ARG A 31 -8.00 -1.54 -4.30
N GLU A 32 -7.92 -1.24 -5.59
CA GLU A 32 -7.54 -2.23 -6.59
C GLU A 32 -6.09 -2.70 -6.37
N GLY A 33 -5.83 -4.00 -6.57
CA GLY A 33 -4.49 -4.59 -6.41
C GLY A 33 -4.03 -4.78 -4.95
N VAL A 34 -4.86 -4.47 -3.96
CA VAL A 34 -4.54 -4.63 -2.54
C VAL A 34 -5.00 -5.99 -2.02
N THR A 35 -4.11 -6.70 -1.33
CA THR A 35 -4.44 -7.89 -0.54
C THR A 35 -4.47 -7.53 0.94
N TYR A 36 -4.91 -8.44 1.82
CA TYR A 36 -4.97 -8.16 3.26
C TYR A 36 -4.36 -9.31 4.05
N HIS A 37 -3.48 -8.98 4.99
CA HIS A 37 -3.18 -9.90 6.08
C HIS A 37 -4.34 -9.89 7.08
N ILE A 38 -4.74 -11.08 7.54
CA ILE A 38 -5.87 -11.25 8.46
C ILE A 38 -5.30 -11.70 9.79
N TYR A 39 -5.57 -10.92 10.84
CA TYR A 39 -5.19 -11.25 12.21
C TYR A 39 -6.43 -11.41 13.08
N THR A 40 -6.33 -12.27 14.09
CA THR A 40 -7.33 -12.40 15.14
C THR A 40 -6.64 -12.29 16.50
N ASN A 41 -7.39 -11.91 17.54
CA ASN A 41 -6.91 -11.90 18.92
C ASN A 41 -7.79 -12.79 19.81
N SER A 42 -7.43 -12.89 21.09
CA SER A 42 -8.16 -13.72 22.07
C SER A 42 -9.59 -13.25 22.32
N LEU A 43 -9.93 -12.01 21.95
CA LEU A 43 -11.29 -11.46 22.02
C LEU A 43 -12.12 -11.73 20.75
N GLY A 44 -11.53 -12.40 19.75
CA GLY A 44 -12.18 -12.68 18.47
C GLY A 44 -12.29 -11.47 17.54
N GLN A 45 -11.60 -10.36 17.83
CA GLN A 45 -11.54 -9.22 16.93
C GLN A 45 -10.69 -9.55 15.71
N ILE A 46 -11.15 -9.16 14.53
CA ILE A 46 -10.44 -9.35 13.27
C ILE A 46 -9.82 -8.03 12.83
N VAL A 47 -8.53 -8.05 12.50
CA VAL A 47 -7.82 -6.92 11.88
C VAL A 47 -7.46 -7.30 10.46
N LEU A 48 -7.84 -6.44 9.51
CA LEU A 48 -7.45 -6.53 8.11
C LEU A 48 -6.37 -5.49 7.85
N ASP A 49 -5.15 -5.93 7.57
CA ASP A 49 -4.01 -5.06 7.31
C ASP A 49 -3.68 -5.05 5.80
N PRO A 50 -3.95 -3.95 5.08
CA PRO A 50 -3.74 -3.85 3.64
C PRO A 50 -2.29 -4.06 3.22
N GLN A 51 -2.08 -4.86 2.17
CA GLN A 51 -0.77 -5.14 1.58
C GLN A 51 -0.79 -4.80 0.08
N VAL A 52 0.33 -4.30 -0.41
CA VAL A 52 0.58 -4.13 -1.85
C VAL A 52 1.70 -5.07 -2.26
N THR A 53 1.53 -5.71 -3.41
CA THR A 53 2.57 -6.58 -3.97
C THR A 53 3.54 -5.72 -4.78
N ILE A 54 4.83 -5.87 -4.51
CA ILE A 54 5.90 -5.24 -5.28
C ILE A 54 6.57 -6.34 -6.12
N PRO A 55 6.73 -6.17 -7.44
CA PRO A 55 7.47 -7.12 -8.26
C PRO A 55 8.87 -7.38 -7.70
N ALA A 56 9.34 -8.63 -7.77
CA ALA A 56 10.67 -8.99 -7.23
C ALA A 56 11.81 -8.15 -7.85
N SER A 57 11.67 -7.79 -9.13
CA SER A 57 12.61 -6.91 -9.85
C SER A 57 12.66 -5.48 -9.32
N GLU A 58 11.65 -5.03 -8.58
CA GLU A 58 11.52 -3.67 -8.04
C GLU A 58 11.72 -3.62 -6.52
N ALA A 59 11.61 -4.76 -5.83
CA ALA A 59 11.72 -4.83 -4.37
C ALA A 59 13.04 -4.25 -3.83
N TRP A 60 14.14 -4.36 -4.58
CA TRP A 60 15.44 -3.80 -4.19
C TRP A 60 15.39 -2.29 -3.96
N LEU A 61 14.59 -1.56 -4.74
CA LEU A 61 14.49 -0.10 -4.66
C LEU A 61 13.95 0.33 -3.30
N PHE A 62 12.95 -0.40 -2.79
CA PHE A 62 12.34 -0.13 -1.49
C PHE A 62 13.23 -0.53 -0.30
N ASN A 63 14.23 -1.38 -0.54
CA ASN A 63 15.24 -1.77 0.45
C ASN A 63 16.48 -0.84 0.44
N ASN A 64 16.59 0.08 -0.52
CA ASN A 64 17.68 1.04 -0.62
C ASN A 64 17.15 2.48 -0.47
N PRO A 65 17.19 3.06 0.74
CA PRO A 65 16.65 4.39 1.01
C PRO A 65 17.25 5.49 0.13
N ASP A 66 18.55 5.41 -0.18
CA ASP A 66 19.25 6.41 -0.99
C ASP A 66 18.80 6.36 -2.45
N ALA A 67 18.70 5.16 -3.02
CA ALA A 67 18.19 4.96 -4.37
C ALA A 67 16.73 5.43 -4.48
N LEU A 68 15.89 5.08 -3.50
CA LEU A 68 14.49 5.50 -3.45
C LEU A 68 14.36 7.03 -3.35
N ALA A 69 15.19 7.68 -2.54
CA ALA A 69 15.21 9.12 -2.41
C ALA A 69 15.65 9.81 -3.71
N SER A 70 16.63 9.23 -4.41
CA SER A 70 17.08 9.72 -5.71
C SER A 70 15.99 9.62 -6.78
N VAL A 71 15.30 8.48 -6.86
CA VAL A 71 14.17 8.28 -7.78
C VAL A 71 13.05 9.29 -7.50
N ARG A 72 12.67 9.47 -6.23
CA ARG A 72 11.63 10.44 -5.83
C ARG A 72 12.00 11.87 -6.26
N ARG A 73 13.24 12.28 -6.02
CA ARG A 73 13.73 13.60 -6.44
C ARG A 73 13.65 13.77 -7.95
N GLY A 74 14.08 12.78 -8.72
CA GLY A 74 14.01 12.82 -10.19
C GLY A 74 12.57 12.93 -10.70
N LEU A 75 11.61 12.23 -10.07
CA LEU A 75 10.19 12.35 -10.41
C LEU A 75 9.64 13.75 -10.10
N ASP A 76 10.02 14.34 -8.96
CA ASP A 76 9.62 15.71 -8.59
C ASP A 76 10.23 16.76 -9.53
N ASP A 77 11.50 16.60 -9.90
CA ASP A 77 12.19 17.44 -10.87
C ASP A 77 11.52 17.36 -12.25
N ALA A 78 11.16 16.16 -12.69
CA ALA A 78 10.44 15.95 -13.95
C ALA A 78 9.06 16.62 -13.95
N ALA A 79 8.29 16.45 -12.86
CA ALA A 79 6.98 17.08 -12.71
C ALA A 79 7.06 18.62 -12.74
N GLN A 80 8.19 19.18 -12.28
CA GLN A 80 8.44 20.63 -12.24
C GLN A 80 9.21 21.14 -13.47
N GLY A 81 9.43 20.29 -14.48
CA GLY A 81 10.12 20.65 -15.72
C GLY A 81 11.63 20.87 -15.59
N ARG A 82 12.24 20.50 -14.46
CA ARG A 82 13.70 20.53 -14.24
C ARG A 82 14.38 19.33 -14.90
N VAL A 83 14.22 19.20 -16.21
CA VAL A 83 14.82 18.13 -17.01
C VAL A 83 15.76 18.71 -18.04
N SER A 84 16.82 17.98 -18.36
CA SER A 84 17.72 18.31 -19.46
C SER A 84 17.72 17.15 -20.45
N LYS A 85 17.92 17.47 -21.74
CA LYS A 85 18.15 16.43 -22.74
C LYS A 85 19.54 15.85 -22.53
N VAL A 86 19.60 14.54 -22.43
CA VAL A 86 20.84 13.79 -22.40
C VAL A 86 21.07 13.22 -23.79
N ASP A 87 22.26 13.45 -24.33
CA ASP A 87 22.72 12.80 -25.55
C ASP A 87 23.42 11.48 -25.17
N LEU A 88 22.80 10.37 -25.55
CA LEU A 88 23.25 9.03 -25.19
C LEU A 88 24.53 8.63 -25.94
N ASP A 89 24.87 9.30 -27.04
CA ASP A 89 26.10 9.04 -27.80
C ASP A 89 27.33 9.66 -27.11
N THR A 90 27.10 10.50 -26.08
CA THR A 90 28.14 11.20 -25.33
C THR A 90 28.31 10.70 -23.88
N LEU A 91 27.62 9.61 -23.51
CA LEU A 91 27.65 9.03 -22.16
C LEU A 91 28.72 7.95 -21.97
#